data_AF-A0A399NXZ3-F1
#
_entry.id   AF-A0A399NXZ3-F1
#
_cell.length_a   1.000
_cell.length_b   1.000
_cell.length_c   1.000
_cell.angle_alpha   90.00
_cell.angle_beta   90.00
_cell.angle_gamma   90.00
#
_symmetry.space_group_name_H-M   'P 1'
#
loop_
_entity.id
_entity.type
_entity.pdbx_description
1 polymer ?
#
loop_
_entity_poly.entity_id
_entity_poly.type
_entity_poly.pdbx_seq_one_letter_code
_entity_poly.pdbx_strand_id
1 'polypeptide(L)'
;AERWAATPWRTNAHVSGTWLRREARIARGATASLDRALDRGLLTMRGYDRVLRVGWTLADLEGASSPDADHLGRALLLRGAS
;
A
#
# COMPACT_ATOMS: atom_id res chain seq x y z
N ALA A 1 -14.42 -5.32 -0.77
CA ALA A 1 -13.59 -4.68 0.27
C ALA A 1 -14.52 -3.88 1.17
N GLU A 2 -14.87 -4.43 2.34
CA GLU A 2 -15.81 -3.81 3.29
C GLU A 2 -15.35 -2.43 3.76
N ARG A 3 -14.03 -2.22 3.83
CA ARG A 3 -13.38 -0.98 4.28
C ARG A 3 -13.83 0.29 3.55
N TRP A 4 -14.18 0.19 2.27
CA TRP A 4 -14.48 1.34 1.42
C TRP A 4 -15.96 1.68 1.33
N ALA A 5 -16.82 1.05 2.14
CA ALA A 5 -18.27 1.20 2.04
C ALA A 5 -18.76 2.67 2.11
N ALA A 6 -18.05 3.53 2.84
CA ALA A 6 -18.36 4.97 2.96
C ALA A 6 -17.70 5.85 1.87
N THR A 7 -17.06 5.26 0.86
CA THR A 7 -16.32 5.95 -0.20
C THR A 7 -16.81 5.50 -1.58
N PRO A 8 -16.49 6.23 -2.68
CA PRO A 8 -16.82 5.76 -4.02
C PRO A 8 -16.00 4.55 -4.47
N TRP A 9 -14.92 4.19 -3.77
CA TRP A 9 -14.06 3.07 -4.16
C TRP A 9 -14.71 1.73 -3.86
N ARG A 10 -14.48 0.76 -4.75
CA ARG A 10 -15.00 -0.62 -4.62
C ARG A 10 -13.89 -1.63 -4.31
N THR A 11 -12.65 -1.31 -4.70
CA THR A 11 -11.46 -2.14 -4.51
C THR A 11 -10.26 -1.26 -4.13
N ASN A 12 -9.25 -1.86 -3.49
CA ASN A 12 -7.99 -1.17 -3.18
C ASN A 12 -7.31 -0.62 -4.45
N ALA A 13 -7.48 -1.30 -5.59
CA ALA A 13 -6.92 -0.87 -6.87
C ALA A 13 -7.40 0.52 -7.33
N HIS A 14 -8.63 0.91 -6.95
CA HIS A 14 -9.25 2.17 -7.37
C HIS A 14 -8.90 3.35 -6.45
N VAL A 15 -8.34 3.10 -5.26
CA VAL A 15 -8.02 4.15 -4.29
C VAL A 15 -6.92 5.05 -4.84
N SER A 16 -7.06 6.37 -4.69
CA SER A 16 -6.06 7.31 -5.21
C SER A 16 -4.75 7.22 -4.42
N GLY A 17 -3.63 7.29 -5.12
CA GLY A 17 -2.29 7.23 -4.49
C GLY A 17 -2.05 8.39 -3.52
N THR A 18 -2.52 9.59 -3.87
CA THR A 18 -2.45 10.77 -3.00
C THR A 18 -3.22 10.56 -1.70
N TRP A 19 -4.41 9.97 -1.75
CA TRP A 19 -5.19 9.67 -0.55
C TRP A 19 -4.51 8.60 0.30
N LEU A 20 -3.97 7.55 -0.33
CA LEU A 20 -3.22 6.50 0.37
C LEU A 20 -2.00 7.02 1.13
N ARG A 21 -1.33 8.05 0.60
CA ARG A 21 -0.14 8.64 1.24
C ARG A 21 -0.47 9.66 2.33
N ARG A 22 -1.65 10.29 2.28
CA ARG A 22 -2.02 11.39 3.18
C ARG A 22 -2.99 10.98 4.28
N GLU A 23 -4.01 10.20 3.92
CA GLU A 23 -5.20 9.98 4.74
C GLU A 23 -5.30 8.53 5.22
N ALA A 24 -4.67 7.57 4.53
CA ALA A 24 -4.70 6.18 4.94
C ALA A 24 -3.85 5.99 6.21
N ARG A 25 -4.47 5.44 7.26
CA ARG A 25 -3.76 5.07 8.49
C ARG A 25 -2.91 3.83 8.22
N ILE A 26 -1.63 4.04 7.95
CA ILE A 26 -0.64 2.98 7.84
C ILE A 26 0.17 2.95 9.15
N ALA A 27 0.56 1.74 9.59
CA ALA A 27 1.36 1.60 10.80
C ALA A 27 2.65 2.42 10.70
N ARG A 28 3.02 3.11 11.78
CA ARG A 28 4.20 3.98 11.81
C ARG A 28 5.45 3.17 11.42
N GLY A 29 6.21 3.67 10.46
CA GLY A 29 7.44 3.03 9.99
C GLY A 29 7.25 1.86 9.02
N ALA A 30 6.02 1.42 8.75
CA ALA A 30 5.76 0.34 7.79
C ALA A 30 6.25 0.69 6.37
N THR A 31 6.22 1.97 6.00
CA THR A 31 6.66 2.46 4.69
C THR A 31 8.16 2.62 4.55
N ALA A 32 8.95 2.45 5.62
CA ALA A 32 10.38 2.81 5.61
C ALA A 32 11.22 2.08 4.55
N SER A 33 10.81 0.88 4.13
CA SER A 33 11.44 0.17 3.01
C SER A 33 11.10 0.78 1.65
N LEU A 34 9.84 1.19 1.45
CA LEU A 34 9.37 1.87 0.23
C LEU A 34 9.99 3.26 0.11
N ASP A 35 10.06 4.01 1.21
CA ASP A 35 10.65 5.35 1.27
C ASP A 35 12.12 5.29 0.84
N ARG A 36 12.91 4.36 1.42
CA ARG A 36 14.30 4.13 1.00
C ARG A 36 14.44 3.69 -0.46
N ALA A 37 13.52 2.88 -0.98
CA ALA A 37 13.55 2.45 -2.37
C ALA A 37 13.24 3.61 -3.33
N LEU A 38 12.32 4.51 -2.94
CA LEU A 38 12.00 5.72 -3.69
C LEU A 38 13.20 6.68 -3.71
N ASP A 39 13.80 6.95 -2.54
CA ASP A 39 14.97 7.85 -2.42
C ASP A 39 16.16 7.36 -3.25
N ARG A 40 16.33 6.04 -3.40
CA ARG A 40 17.37 5.42 -4.21
C ARG A 40 17.02 5.29 -5.69
N GLY A 41 15.84 5.76 -6.12
CA GLY A 41 15.37 5.63 -7.51
C GLY A 41 15.00 4.20 -7.94
N LEU A 42 14.94 3.26 -7.00
CA LEU A 42 14.53 1.86 -7.24
C LEU A 42 13.00 1.70 -7.34
N LEU A 43 12.27 2.71 -6.87
CA LEU A 43 10.82 2.79 -6.88
C LEU A 43 10.41 4.16 -7.43
N THR A 44 9.42 4.18 -8.33
CA THR A 44 8.79 5.44 -8.76
C THR A 44 7.60 5.75 -7.86
N MET A 45 7.10 6.99 -7.87
CA MET A 45 5.88 7.32 -7.13
C MET A 45 4.66 6.46 -7.53
N ARG A 46 4.52 6.16 -8.82
CA ARG A 46 3.46 5.24 -9.30
C ARG A 46 3.67 3.82 -8.79
N GLY A 47 4.92 3.37 -8.73
CA GLY A 47 5.28 2.10 -8.13
C GLY A 47 4.94 2.06 -6.64
N TYR A 48 5.24 3.13 -5.91
CA TYR A 48 4.91 3.29 -4.50
C TYR A 48 3.41 3.14 -4.26
N ASP A 49 2.60 3.90 -5.00
CA ASP A 49 1.14 3.84 -4.92
C ASP A 49 0.62 2.41 -5.20
N ARG A 50 1.24 1.68 -6.14
CA ARG A 50 0.88 0.29 -6.43
C ARG A 50 1.18 -0.64 -5.26
N VAL A 51 2.36 -0.50 -4.63
CA VAL A 51 2.74 -1.29 -3.45
C VAL A 51 1.77 -1.03 -2.30
N LEU A 52 1.37 0.23 -2.06
CA LEU A 52 0.37 0.54 -1.03
C LEU A 52 -0.96 -0.17 -1.30
N ARG A 53 -1.47 -0.13 -2.53
CA ARG A 53 -2.74 -0.80 -2.89
C ARG A 53 -2.68 -2.30 -2.66
N VAL A 54 -1.57 -2.94 -3.03
CA VAL A 54 -1.38 -4.38 -2.79
C VAL A 54 -1.25 -4.67 -1.30
N GLY A 55 -0.51 -3.85 -0.55
CA GLY A 55 -0.41 -3.97 0.91
C GLY A 55 -1.75 -3.89 1.61
N TRP A 56 -2.63 -2.97 1.19
CA TRP A 56 -4.01 -2.90 1.69
C TRP A 56 -4.82 -4.16 1.35
N THR A 57 -4.63 -4.74 0.17
CA THR A 57 -5.27 -6.01 -0.17
C THR A 57 -4.78 -7.15 0.72
N LEU A 58 -3.47 -7.24 0.99
CA LEU A 58 -2.93 -8.26 1.88
C LEU A 58 -3.47 -8.10 3.32
N ALA A 59 -3.50 -6.86 3.82
CA ALA A 59 -4.06 -6.55 5.13
C ALA A 59 -5.54 -6.91 5.23
N ASP A 60 -6.33 -6.62 4.20
CA ASP A 60 -7.75 -6.99 4.15
C ASP A 60 -7.95 -8.51 4.15
N LEU A 61 -7.11 -9.27 3.42
CA LEU A 61 -7.18 -10.74 3.40
C LEU A 61 -6.81 -11.37 4.74
N GLU A 62 -5.95 -10.73 5.51
CA GLU A 62 -5.50 -11.18 6.83
C GLU A 62 -6.37 -10.61 7.98
N GLY A 63 -7.41 -9.82 7.65
CA GLY A 63 -8.29 -9.21 8.64
C GLY A 63 -7.63 -8.08 9.45
N ALA A 64 -6.50 -7.56 9.00
CA ALA A 64 -5.78 -6.49 9.67
C ALA A 64 -6.46 -5.13 9.46
N SER A 65 -6.40 -4.25 10.47
CA SER A 65 -6.98 -2.91 10.39
C SER A 65 -6.18 -1.96 9.48
N SER A 66 -4.89 -2.23 9.27
CA SER A 66 -3.97 -1.44 8.45
C SER A 66 -2.78 -2.29 8.00
N PRO A 67 -2.16 -1.99 6.84
CA PRO A 67 -0.90 -2.62 6.44
C PRO A 67 0.22 -2.32 7.43
N ASP A 68 1.05 -3.32 7.67
CA ASP A 68 2.33 -3.20 8.38
C ASP A 68 3.52 -3.40 7.42
N ALA A 69 4.72 -3.48 7.98
CA ALA A 69 5.94 -3.65 7.21
C ALA A 69 6.01 -4.99 6.45
N ASP A 70 5.41 -6.07 6.96
CA ASP A 70 5.41 -7.37 6.28
C ASP A 70 4.50 -7.34 5.06
N HIS A 71 3.28 -6.80 5.21
CA HIS A 71 2.35 -6.59 4.11
C HIS A 71 3.00 -5.76 2.99
N LEU A 72 3.66 -4.65 3.34
CA LEU A 72 4.32 -3.77 2.37
C LEU A 72 5.58 -4.40 1.76
N GLY A 73 6.33 -5.18 2.52
CA GLY A 73 7.48 -5.95 2.03
C GLY A 73 7.07 -7.00 1.00
N ARG A 74 6.03 -7.79 1.29
CA ARG A 74 5.46 -8.78 0.36
C ARG A 74 4.91 -8.12 -0.89
N ALA A 75 4.19 -7.01 -0.75
CA ALA A 75 3.69 -6.23 -1.87
C ALA A 75 4.83 -5.71 -2.78
N LEU A 76 5.95 -5.27 -2.20
CA LEU A 76 7.13 -4.83 -2.94
C LEU A 76 7.80 -5.98 -3.70
N LEU A 77 7.92 -7.15 -3.08
CA LEU A 77 8.46 -8.36 -3.73
C LEU A 77 7.60 -8.79 -4.93
N LEU A 78 6.28 -8.83 -4.77
CA LEU A 78 5.34 -9.16 -5.85
C LEU A 78 5.46 -8.19 -7.03
N ARG A 79 5.76 -6.91 -6.77
CA ARG A 79 6.00 -5.91 -7.83
C ARG A 79 7.27 -6.20 -8.63
N GLY A 80 8.35 -6.59 -7.95
CA GLY A 80 9.66 -6.81 -8.58
C GLY A 80 9.76 -8.12 -9.36
N ALA A 81 8.84 -9.06 -9.12
CA ALA A 81 8.75 -10.34 -9.82
C ALA A 81 7.92 -10.27 -11.13
N SER A 82 7.43 -9.10 -11.52
CA SER A 82 6.59 -8.88 -12.72
C SER A 82 7.35 -8.25 -13.88
#